data_AF-A0A438JIS5-F1
#
_entry.id   AF-A0A438JIS5-F1
#
_cell.length_a   1.000
_cell.length_b   1.000
_cell.length_c   1.000
_cell.angle_alpha   90.00
_cell.angle_beta   90.00
_cell.angle_gamma   90.00
#
_symmetry.space_group_name_H-M   'P 1'
#
loop_
_entity.id
_entity.type
_entity.pdbx_description
1 polymer ?
#
loop_
_entity_poly.entity_id
_entity_poly.type
_entity_poly.pdbx_seq_one_letter_code
_entity_poly.pdbx_strand_id
1 'polypeptide(L)'
;MKRLKSYYLHLRQPQTMKRKWIFPLAIGTVVSLFLLFLTTLTSPEGVPLFPFYRSATARASVFVESKLHPISTSSIPPPPRFAYLISGSTGDGDMLKRTLQALYHPRNSYVVHLDLESSPEERLDLQNYVKSQPLFAKFGNVRMITKANLVTYRGPTMVANTLHAAAILLREGGDWDWFINLSASDYPLVTQDDLLHAFSYLPRDLNFLDHTSNIGWKEYQRAKPIIIDPGLYMTKKADVFWVTQRRSVPTAFKLFTGAIL
;
A
#
# COMPACT_ATOMS: atom_id res chain seq x y z
N MET A 1 45.86 49.38 -9.33
CA MET A 1 44.41 49.13 -9.16
C MET A 1 44.12 48.76 -7.71
N LYS A 2 43.75 49.75 -6.91
CA LYS A 2 43.52 49.68 -5.46
C LYS A 2 42.02 49.58 -5.15
N ARG A 3 41.33 48.50 -5.55
CA ARG A 3 39.93 48.25 -5.16
C ARG A 3 39.56 46.78 -5.25
N LEU A 4 40.09 45.94 -4.34
CA LEU A 4 39.56 44.58 -4.12
C LEU A 4 39.90 43.97 -2.75
N LYS A 5 40.53 44.73 -1.84
CA LYS A 5 40.84 44.27 -0.47
C LYS A 5 39.78 44.62 0.58
N SER A 6 38.67 45.25 0.19
CA SER A 6 37.68 45.79 1.14
C SER A 6 36.44 44.91 1.39
N TYR A 7 36.33 43.73 0.76
CA TYR A 7 35.11 42.89 0.87
C TYR A 7 35.25 41.63 1.73
N TYR A 8 36.44 41.30 2.22
CA TYR A 8 36.67 40.15 3.11
C TYR A 8 37.01 40.53 4.57
N LEU A 9 36.80 41.79 4.95
CA LEU A 9 37.07 42.31 6.30
C LEU A 9 35.80 42.40 7.17
N HIS A 10 34.68 41.82 6.73
CA HIS A 10 33.38 41.96 7.41
C HIS A 10 32.70 40.62 7.73
N LEU A 11 33.46 39.62 8.19
CA LEU A 11 32.88 38.37 8.70
C LEU A 11 33.75 37.67 9.77
N ARG A 12 34.40 38.45 10.65
CA ARG A 12 35.05 37.90 11.84
C ARG A 12 34.90 38.84 13.03
N GLN A 13 33.69 38.89 13.58
CA GLN A 13 33.50 39.27 14.98
C GLN A 13 33.59 37.99 15.82
N PRO A 14 34.60 37.83 16.70
CA PRO A 14 34.51 36.85 17.77
C PRO A 14 33.51 37.40 18.80
N GLN A 15 32.28 36.88 18.75
CA GLN A 15 31.34 36.98 19.87
C GLN A 15 31.96 36.24 21.05
N THR A 16 32.72 36.95 21.88
CA THR A 16 33.19 36.48 23.17
C THR A 16 31.99 36.50 24.12
N MET A 17 31.06 35.58 23.90
CA MET A 17 29.93 35.36 24.79
C MET A 17 30.54 35.01 26.17
N LYS A 18 30.37 35.94 27.11
CA LYS A 18 30.94 35.86 28.45
C LYS A 18 30.62 34.49 29.05
N ARG A 19 31.67 33.67 29.23
CA ARG A 19 31.73 32.33 29.83
C ARG A 19 31.10 32.20 31.23
N LYS A 20 30.51 33.28 31.76
CA LYS A 20 29.96 33.41 33.12
C LYS A 20 28.67 32.61 33.35
N TRP A 21 27.89 32.32 32.29
CA TRP A 21 26.63 31.55 32.39
C TRP A 21 26.81 30.04 32.19
N ILE A 22 27.96 29.62 31.66
CA ILE A 22 28.24 28.19 31.40
C ILE A 22 28.44 27.44 32.71
N PHE A 23 29.11 28.06 33.68
CA PHE A 23 29.36 27.46 34.99
C PHE A 23 28.08 27.21 35.82
N PRO A 24 27.15 28.18 36.01
CA PRO A 24 25.91 27.90 36.74
C PRO A 24 25.01 26.89 36.01
N LEU A 25 25.00 26.89 34.68
CA LEU A 25 24.25 25.91 33.89
C LEU A 25 24.82 24.50 34.05
N ALA A 26 26.15 24.35 33.98
CA ALA A 26 26.84 23.07 34.15
C ALA A 26 26.70 22.53 35.58
N ILE A 27 26.75 23.40 36.59
CA ILE A 27 26.51 22.99 37.99
C ILE A 27 25.06 22.56 38.16
N GLY A 28 24.09 23.30 37.58
CA GLY A 28 22.68 22.94 37.64
C GLY A 28 22.38 21.58 36.99
N THR A 29 22.98 21.29 35.82
CA THR A 29 22.79 19.99 35.16
C THR A 29 23.43 18.85 35.94
N VAL A 30 24.63 19.04 36.50
CA VAL A 30 25.28 18.02 37.35
C VAL A 30 24.47 17.74 38.61
N VAL A 31 23.93 18.76 39.28
CA VAL A 31 23.07 18.59 40.46
C VAL A 31 21.76 17.87 40.09
N SER A 32 21.14 18.22 38.96
CA SER A 32 19.90 17.56 38.50
C SER A 32 20.12 16.08 38.16
N LEU A 33 21.25 15.75 37.52
CA LEU A 33 21.61 14.36 37.20
C LEU A 33 21.97 13.57 38.46
N PHE A 34 22.64 14.20 39.43
CA PHE A 34 22.95 13.59 40.71
C PHE A 34 21.69 13.29 41.53
N LEU A 35 20.70 14.20 41.54
CA LEU A 35 19.40 13.97 42.19
C LEU A 35 18.63 12.82 41.51
N LEU A 36 18.59 12.77 40.18
CA LEU A 36 18.00 11.65 39.44
C LEU A 36 18.70 10.33 39.77
N PHE A 37 20.03 10.32 39.82
CA PHE A 37 20.80 9.14 40.19
C PHE A 37 20.52 8.70 41.64
N LEU A 38 20.36 9.63 42.58
CA LEU A 38 19.99 9.33 43.96
C LEU A 38 18.57 8.71 44.07
N THR A 39 17.63 9.13 43.22
CA THR A 39 16.30 8.49 43.15
C THR A 39 16.34 7.07 42.59
N THR A 40 17.34 6.73 41.77
CA THR A 40 17.53 5.36 41.28
C THR A 40 18.25 4.44 42.28
N LEU A 41 19.05 5.00 43.18
CA LEU A 41 19.78 4.25 44.21
C LEU A 41 18.94 3.91 45.44
N THR A 42 17.87 4.67 45.69
CA THR A 42 17.03 4.56 46.90
C THR A 42 15.79 3.69 46.72
N SER A 43 15.62 3.06 45.55
CA SER A 43 14.45 2.23 45.25
C SER A 43 14.82 0.76 45.01
N PRO A 44 14.81 -0.08 46.05
CA PRO A 44 14.59 -1.50 45.88
C PRO A 44 13.07 -1.72 45.80
N GLU A 45 12.59 -1.97 44.58
CA GLU A 45 11.19 -2.29 44.21
C GLU A 45 10.21 -1.11 44.20
N GLY A 46 9.67 -0.85 43.00
CA GLY A 46 8.84 0.31 42.70
C GLY A 46 7.46 0.28 43.35
N VAL A 47 7.07 1.41 43.96
CA VAL A 47 5.69 1.74 44.33
C VAL A 47 5.47 3.25 44.13
N PRO A 48 4.33 3.68 43.55
CA PRO A 48 4.06 5.08 43.19
C PRO A 48 3.79 5.99 44.40
N LEU A 49 4.37 7.20 44.36
CA LEU A 49 4.18 8.28 45.33
C LEU A 49 2.83 9.00 45.14
N PHE A 50 1.73 8.37 45.58
CA PHE A 50 0.53 9.10 46.02
C PHE A 50 -0.07 8.37 47.22
N PRO A 51 -0.07 8.96 48.43
CA PRO A 51 -0.77 8.39 49.55
C PRO A 51 -2.26 8.73 49.43
N PHE A 52 -3.11 7.82 49.89
CA PHE A 52 -4.53 7.96 50.27
C PHE A 52 -5.45 6.94 49.60
N TYR A 53 -5.29 5.69 50.01
CA TYR A 53 -6.43 4.80 50.17
C TYR A 53 -6.44 4.25 51.60
N ARG A 54 -7.46 4.64 52.37
CA ARG A 54 -8.28 3.76 53.24
C ARG A 54 -9.33 4.60 53.98
N SER A 55 -10.59 4.52 53.54
CA SER A 55 -11.70 3.94 54.31
C SER A 55 -13.07 4.39 53.79
N ALA A 56 -13.87 3.37 53.48
CA ALA A 56 -15.32 3.30 53.30
C ALA A 56 -16.15 4.62 53.35
N THR A 57 -16.69 4.98 52.20
CA THR A 57 -18.16 5.12 52.04
C THR A 57 -18.48 4.85 50.58
N ALA A 58 -19.41 3.94 50.33
CA ALA A 58 -19.94 3.65 49.01
C ALA A 58 -20.51 4.93 48.38
N ARG A 59 -19.74 5.59 47.52
CA ARG A 59 -20.28 6.43 46.47
C ARG A 59 -19.67 5.95 45.17
N ALA A 60 -20.56 5.39 44.36
CA ALA A 60 -20.31 4.82 43.06
C ALA A 60 -19.20 5.57 42.33
N SER A 61 -18.11 4.86 42.00
CA SER A 61 -17.32 5.22 40.86
C SER A 61 -18.29 5.38 39.70
N VAL A 62 -18.36 6.58 39.13
CA VAL A 62 -19.07 6.87 37.88
C VAL A 62 -18.28 6.20 36.76
N PHE A 63 -18.26 4.87 36.78
CA PHE A 63 -17.63 4.03 35.78
C PHE A 63 -18.69 3.87 34.68
N VAL A 64 -18.47 4.61 33.58
CA VAL A 64 -19.38 4.72 32.44
C VAL A 64 -19.62 3.37 31.77
N GLU A 65 -18.80 2.36 32.04
CA GLU A 65 -18.99 0.97 31.62
C GLU A 65 -20.39 0.41 31.96
N SER A 66 -20.94 0.78 33.12
CA SER A 66 -22.30 0.38 33.52
C SER A 66 -23.41 1.01 32.67
N LYS A 67 -23.08 2.06 31.91
CA LYS A 67 -23.94 2.75 30.94
C LYS A 67 -23.59 2.42 29.49
N LEU A 68 -22.52 1.65 29.25
CA LEU A 68 -22.21 1.11 27.93
C LEU A 68 -23.09 -0.12 27.72
N HIS A 69 -24.25 0.11 27.10
CA HIS A 69 -24.97 -1.00 26.51
C HIS A 69 -24.15 -1.51 25.31
N PRO A 70 -23.95 -2.84 25.16
CA PRO A 70 -23.44 -3.37 23.92
C PRO A 70 -24.36 -2.87 22.81
N ILE A 71 -23.81 -2.06 21.91
CA ILE A 71 -24.54 -1.60 20.73
C ILE A 71 -25.00 -2.88 20.04
N SER A 72 -26.32 -3.00 19.83
CA SER A 72 -26.90 -4.10 19.05
C SER A 72 -26.03 -4.29 17.81
N THR A 73 -25.48 -5.49 17.63
CA THR A 73 -24.72 -5.83 16.42
C THR A 73 -25.55 -5.36 15.24
N SER A 74 -25.01 -4.41 14.48
CA SER A 74 -25.66 -3.85 13.30
C SER A 74 -26.26 -4.99 12.48
N SER A 75 -27.51 -4.85 12.02
CA SER A 75 -28.10 -5.81 11.08
C SER A 75 -27.40 -5.81 9.71
N ILE A 76 -26.45 -4.90 9.51
CA ILE A 76 -25.65 -4.76 8.30
C ILE A 76 -24.54 -5.83 8.32
N PRO A 77 -24.36 -6.60 7.23
CA PRO A 77 -23.27 -7.55 7.14
C PRO A 77 -21.91 -6.87 7.34
N PRO A 78 -20.88 -7.61 7.80
CA PRO A 78 -19.56 -7.05 8.02
C PRO A 78 -19.04 -6.38 6.73
N PRO A 79 -18.27 -5.28 6.84
CA PRO A 79 -17.71 -4.61 5.68
C PRO A 79 -16.90 -5.59 4.81
N PRO A 80 -16.97 -5.46 3.48
CA PRO A 80 -16.29 -6.38 2.59
C PRO A 80 -14.77 -6.33 2.74
N ARG A 81 -14.10 -7.26 2.08
CA ARG A 81 -12.66 -7.30 1.93
C ARG A 81 -12.33 -7.34 0.45
N PHE A 82 -11.56 -6.35 -0.01
CA PHE A 82 -11.12 -6.27 -1.39
C PHE A 82 -9.75 -6.91 -1.56
N ALA A 83 -9.55 -7.54 -2.72
CA ALA A 83 -8.28 -8.06 -3.16
C ALA A 83 -7.83 -7.28 -4.41
N TYR A 84 -6.73 -6.54 -4.30
CA TYR A 84 -6.23 -5.69 -5.37
C TYR A 84 -5.03 -6.32 -6.08
N LEU A 85 -5.05 -6.28 -7.41
CA LEU A 85 -3.83 -6.30 -8.22
C LEU A 85 -3.51 -4.88 -8.65
N ILE A 86 -2.27 -4.43 -8.43
CA ILE A 86 -1.76 -3.17 -8.98
C ILE A 86 -0.53 -3.49 -9.82
N SER A 87 -0.62 -3.29 -11.13
CA SER A 87 0.43 -3.63 -12.10
C SER A 87 1.03 -2.39 -12.75
N GLY A 88 2.35 -2.34 -12.84
CA GLY A 88 3.09 -1.28 -13.52
C GLY A 88 4.12 -1.84 -14.51
N SER A 89 4.59 -0.97 -15.38
CA SER A 89 5.66 -1.20 -16.35
C SER A 89 6.89 -0.36 -16.01
N THR A 90 7.90 -0.37 -16.86
CA THR A 90 9.12 0.44 -16.75
C THR A 90 8.83 1.91 -16.42
N GLY A 91 9.38 2.40 -15.31
CA GLY A 91 9.22 3.78 -14.84
C GLY A 91 8.01 4.01 -13.93
N ASP A 92 7.14 3.02 -13.75
CA ASP A 92 5.93 3.15 -12.92
C ASP A 92 6.17 2.89 -11.43
N GLY A 93 7.40 2.58 -11.00
CA GLY A 93 7.70 2.20 -9.62
C GLY A 93 7.15 3.17 -8.56
N ASP A 94 7.31 4.48 -8.75
CA ASP A 94 6.79 5.48 -7.81
C ASP A 94 5.27 5.66 -7.91
N MET A 95 4.70 5.53 -9.11
CA MET A 95 3.26 5.57 -9.32
C MET A 95 2.57 4.39 -8.62
N LEU A 96 3.16 3.18 -8.73
CA LEU A 96 2.71 2.00 -7.99
C LEU A 96 2.70 2.23 -6.48
N LYS A 97 3.78 2.78 -5.91
CA LYS A 97 3.86 3.08 -4.47
C LYS A 97 2.77 4.06 -4.06
N ARG A 98 2.60 5.14 -4.84
CA ARG A 98 1.58 6.17 -4.61
C ARG A 98 0.17 5.58 -4.65
N THR A 99 -0.16 4.79 -5.66
CA THR A 99 -1.49 4.18 -5.82
C THR A 99 -1.76 3.15 -4.72
N LEU A 100 -0.78 2.31 -4.38
CA LEU A 100 -0.89 1.38 -3.26
C LEU A 100 -1.15 2.10 -1.93
N GLN A 101 -0.47 3.21 -1.66
CA GLN A 101 -0.71 4.01 -0.45
C GLN A 101 -2.14 4.58 -0.42
N ALA A 102 -2.61 5.10 -1.55
CA ALA A 102 -3.95 5.70 -1.65
C ALA A 102 -5.07 4.67 -1.45
N LEU A 103 -4.83 3.42 -1.85
CA LEU A 103 -5.78 2.32 -1.72
C LEU A 103 -5.67 1.58 -0.39
N TYR A 104 -4.60 1.80 0.38
CA TYR A 104 -4.29 0.92 1.50
C TYR A 104 -5.34 0.97 2.62
N HIS A 105 -5.78 -0.21 3.01
CA HIS A 105 -6.68 -0.46 4.12
C HIS A 105 -6.34 -1.83 4.74
N PRO A 106 -6.26 -1.95 6.09
CA PRO A 106 -5.77 -3.16 6.77
C PRO A 106 -6.63 -4.41 6.58
N ARG A 107 -7.88 -4.26 6.15
CA ARG A 107 -8.80 -5.40 5.89
C ARG A 107 -8.61 -6.06 4.53
N ASN A 108 -8.05 -5.31 3.58
CA ASN A 108 -7.92 -5.73 2.18
C ASN A 108 -6.58 -6.42 1.96
N SER A 109 -6.45 -7.11 0.83
CA SER A 109 -5.24 -7.81 0.42
C SER A 109 -4.73 -7.25 -0.90
N TYR A 110 -3.41 -7.15 -1.07
CA TYR A 110 -2.78 -6.48 -2.21
C TYR A 110 -1.68 -7.35 -2.81
N VAL A 111 -1.69 -7.46 -4.13
CA VAL A 111 -0.58 -7.95 -4.94
C VAL A 111 -0.10 -6.81 -5.83
N VAL A 112 1.18 -6.48 -5.72
CA VAL A 112 1.85 -5.54 -6.64
C VAL A 112 2.75 -6.29 -7.60
N HIS A 113 2.76 -5.85 -8.85
CA HIS A 113 3.61 -6.40 -9.90
C HIS A 113 4.23 -5.25 -10.69
N LEU A 114 5.51 -5.39 -10.97
CA LEU A 114 6.26 -4.52 -11.87
C LEU A 114 6.85 -5.41 -12.96
N ASP A 115 6.64 -5.02 -14.22
CA ASP A 115 7.01 -5.79 -15.42
C ASP A 115 8.49 -6.24 -15.37
N LEU A 116 8.78 -7.41 -15.94
CA LEU A 116 10.14 -7.93 -16.07
C LEU A 116 11.03 -7.00 -16.91
N GLU A 117 10.45 -6.24 -17.83
CA GLU A 117 11.16 -5.21 -18.60
C GLU A 117 11.74 -4.09 -17.73
N SER A 118 11.12 -3.79 -16.58
CA SER A 118 11.62 -2.81 -15.62
C SER A 118 12.97 -3.24 -15.05
N SER A 119 13.82 -2.25 -14.77
CA SER A 119 15.19 -2.53 -14.36
C SER A 119 15.23 -3.34 -13.05
N PRO A 120 16.27 -4.17 -12.84
CA PRO A 120 16.44 -4.88 -11.58
C PRO A 120 16.44 -3.95 -10.37
N GLU A 121 16.99 -2.74 -10.50
CA GLU A 121 17.05 -1.73 -9.45
C GLU A 121 15.66 -1.20 -9.10
N GLU A 122 14.84 -0.89 -10.10
CA GLU A 122 13.47 -0.40 -9.90
C GLU A 122 12.60 -1.48 -9.20
N ARG A 123 12.72 -2.73 -9.64
CA ARG A 123 12.02 -3.86 -9.00
C ARG A 123 12.51 -4.13 -7.59
N LEU A 124 13.81 -4.02 -7.35
CA LEU A 124 14.40 -4.19 -6.02
C LEU A 124 13.94 -3.07 -5.07
N ASP A 125 13.88 -1.84 -5.56
CA ASP A 125 13.40 -0.69 -4.80
C ASP A 125 11.92 -0.87 -4.40
N LEU A 126 11.04 -1.27 -5.33
CA LEU A 126 9.65 -1.59 -5.00
C LEU A 126 9.55 -2.73 -3.97
N GLN A 127 10.37 -3.78 -4.11
CA GLN A 127 10.40 -4.88 -3.15
C GLN A 127 10.81 -4.42 -1.76
N ASN A 128 11.85 -3.58 -1.68
CA ASN A 128 12.35 -3.04 -0.42
C ASN A 128 11.31 -2.11 0.22
N TYR A 129 10.63 -1.29 -0.57
CA TYR A 129 9.53 -0.46 -0.11
C TYR A 129 8.41 -1.30 0.54
N VAL A 130 7.96 -2.36 -0.14
CA VAL A 130 6.91 -3.25 0.39
C VAL A 130 7.34 -3.91 1.70
N LYS A 131 8.60 -4.37 1.80
CA LYS A 131 9.13 -5.03 3.00
C LYS A 131 9.38 -4.07 4.18
N SER A 132 9.81 -2.83 3.89
CA SER A 132 10.25 -1.88 4.91
C SER A 132 9.13 -0.99 5.46
N GLN A 133 8.02 -0.84 4.72
CA GLN A 133 6.88 -0.04 5.16
C GLN A 133 6.23 -0.66 6.42
N PRO A 134 6.23 0.04 7.59
CA PRO A 134 5.78 -0.54 8.85
C PRO A 134 4.32 -1.01 8.85
N LEU A 135 3.43 -0.32 8.13
CA LEU A 135 2.03 -0.74 8.01
C LEU A 135 1.91 -2.09 7.30
N PHE A 136 2.63 -2.26 6.19
CA PHE A 136 2.56 -3.50 5.41
C PHE A 136 3.17 -4.66 6.17
N ALA A 137 4.27 -4.42 6.89
CA ALA A 137 4.89 -5.41 7.76
C ALA A 137 3.97 -5.80 8.93
N LYS A 138 3.27 -4.83 9.53
CA LYS A 138 2.37 -5.07 10.67
C LYS A 138 1.17 -5.94 10.29
N PHE A 139 0.55 -5.68 9.14
CA PHE A 139 -0.67 -6.38 8.70
C PHE A 139 -0.40 -7.56 7.78
N GLY A 140 0.77 -7.64 7.15
CA GLY A 140 1.16 -8.75 6.28
C GLY A 140 0.29 -8.91 5.03
N ASN A 141 -0.43 -7.86 4.63
CA ASN A 141 -1.48 -7.92 3.62
C ASN A 141 -1.07 -7.38 2.24
N VAL A 142 0.21 -7.04 2.05
CA VAL A 142 0.78 -6.59 0.77
C VAL A 142 1.88 -7.56 0.32
N ARG A 143 1.78 -8.05 -0.91
CA ARG A 143 2.74 -8.97 -1.52
C ARG A 143 3.22 -8.42 -2.85
N MET A 144 4.50 -8.65 -3.19
CA MET A 144 5.03 -8.34 -4.50
C MET A 144 5.30 -9.63 -5.28
N ILE A 145 4.93 -9.66 -6.56
CA ILE A 145 5.37 -10.72 -7.48
C ILE A 145 6.86 -10.53 -7.76
N THR A 146 7.71 -11.32 -7.08
CA THR A 146 9.17 -11.18 -7.16
C THR A 146 9.76 -11.79 -8.43
N LYS A 147 9.18 -12.91 -8.89
CA LYS A 147 9.45 -13.47 -10.23
C LYS A 147 8.58 -12.71 -11.23
N ALA A 148 9.07 -11.54 -11.64
CA ALA A 148 8.35 -10.65 -12.53
C ALA A 148 7.97 -11.36 -13.85
N ASN A 149 6.70 -11.24 -14.22
CA ASN A 149 6.21 -11.67 -15.53
C ASN A 149 6.52 -10.58 -16.56
N LEU A 150 6.80 -10.99 -17.80
CA LEU A 150 6.88 -10.10 -18.94
C LEU A 150 5.45 -9.81 -19.43
N VAL A 151 5.06 -8.54 -19.53
CA VAL A 151 3.67 -8.17 -19.91
C VAL A 151 3.63 -7.44 -21.24
N THR A 152 3.18 -8.14 -22.28
CA THR A 152 3.04 -7.57 -23.63
C THR A 152 1.68 -6.88 -23.78
N TYR A 153 1.68 -5.64 -24.27
CA TYR A 153 0.44 -4.91 -24.55
C TYR A 153 -0.38 -5.63 -25.63
N ARG A 154 -1.70 -5.80 -25.37
CA ARG A 154 -2.65 -6.61 -26.18
C ARG A 154 -2.31 -8.10 -26.27
N GLY A 155 -1.30 -8.56 -25.53
CA GLY A 155 -0.91 -9.96 -25.48
C GLY A 155 -1.66 -10.76 -24.40
N PRO A 156 -1.78 -12.08 -24.55
CA PRO A 156 -2.26 -12.98 -23.50
C PRO A 156 -1.46 -12.90 -22.19
N THR A 157 -0.20 -12.46 -22.22
CA THR A 157 0.60 -12.24 -21.00
C THR A 157 -0.02 -11.25 -20.02
N MET A 158 -0.80 -10.26 -20.49
CA MET A 158 -1.56 -9.34 -19.63
C MET A 158 -2.62 -10.09 -18.79
N VAL A 159 -3.35 -11.01 -19.42
CA VAL A 159 -4.33 -11.87 -18.73
C VAL A 159 -3.60 -12.86 -17.82
N ALA A 160 -2.50 -13.44 -18.29
CA ALA A 160 -1.70 -14.37 -17.49
C ALA A 160 -1.17 -13.72 -16.20
N ASN A 161 -0.74 -12.46 -16.26
CA ASN A 161 -0.31 -11.71 -15.08
C ASN A 161 -1.46 -11.51 -14.08
N THR A 162 -2.65 -11.17 -14.58
CA THR A 162 -3.86 -11.02 -13.76
C THR A 162 -4.22 -12.33 -13.07
N LEU A 163 -4.19 -13.45 -13.80
CA LEU A 163 -4.45 -14.78 -13.26
C LEU A 163 -3.38 -15.21 -12.24
N HIS A 164 -2.12 -14.86 -12.46
CA HIS A 164 -1.02 -15.12 -11.51
C HIS A 164 -1.27 -14.37 -10.19
N ALA A 165 -1.65 -13.10 -10.23
CA ALA A 165 -2.00 -12.34 -9.04
C ALA A 165 -3.22 -12.91 -8.30
N ALA A 166 -4.29 -13.25 -9.05
CA ALA A 166 -5.47 -13.89 -8.48
C ALA A 166 -5.12 -15.23 -7.79
N ALA A 167 -4.25 -16.04 -8.39
CA ALA A 167 -3.78 -17.29 -7.78
C ALA A 167 -3.03 -17.06 -6.46
N ILE A 168 -2.20 -16.00 -6.37
CA ILE A 168 -1.53 -15.62 -5.12
C ILE A 168 -2.57 -15.20 -4.07
N LEU A 169 -3.56 -14.39 -4.43
CA LEU A 169 -4.61 -13.92 -3.52
C LEU A 169 -5.52 -15.04 -3.04
N LEU A 170 -5.83 -16.01 -3.90
CA LEU A 170 -6.60 -17.20 -3.52
C LEU A 170 -5.82 -18.11 -2.56
N ARG A 171 -4.50 -18.25 -2.76
CA ARG A 171 -3.66 -19.13 -1.93
C ARG A 171 -3.26 -18.49 -0.60
N GLU A 172 -2.97 -17.19 -0.60
CA GLU A 172 -2.26 -16.52 0.49
C GLU A 172 -2.91 -15.19 0.93
N GLY A 173 -3.95 -14.74 0.23
CA GLY A 173 -4.64 -13.47 0.51
C GLY A 173 -5.73 -13.58 1.58
N GLY A 174 -6.02 -14.78 2.08
CA GLY A 174 -7.11 -15.06 3.02
C GLY A 174 -8.49 -14.90 2.38
N ASP A 175 -9.51 -14.75 3.21
CA ASP A 175 -10.88 -14.52 2.73
C ASP A 175 -11.05 -13.10 2.20
N TRP A 176 -11.49 -12.97 0.95
CA TRP A 176 -11.85 -11.70 0.32
C TRP A 176 -13.10 -11.89 -0.54
N ASP A 177 -13.84 -10.80 -0.74
CA ASP A 177 -15.15 -10.80 -1.40
C ASP A 177 -15.06 -10.44 -2.89
N TRP A 178 -14.21 -9.48 -3.24
CA TRP A 178 -14.07 -8.98 -4.61
C TRP A 178 -12.62 -8.77 -5.01
N PHE A 179 -12.33 -9.11 -6.27
CA PHE A 179 -11.05 -8.87 -6.91
C PHE A 179 -11.11 -7.63 -7.82
N ILE A 180 -10.12 -6.75 -7.72
CA ILE A 180 -10.02 -5.52 -8.50
C ILE A 180 -8.62 -5.44 -9.10
N ASN A 181 -8.52 -5.46 -10.43
CA ASN A 181 -7.27 -5.20 -11.16
C ASN A 181 -7.14 -3.71 -11.48
N LEU A 182 -5.94 -3.18 -11.28
CA LEU A 182 -5.57 -1.80 -11.53
C LEU A 182 -4.18 -1.73 -12.16
N SER A 183 -3.98 -0.69 -12.96
CA SER A 183 -2.68 -0.26 -13.45
C SER A 183 -2.04 0.77 -12.52
N ALA A 184 -0.76 1.06 -12.71
CA ALA A 184 -0.07 2.15 -12.02
C ALA A 184 -0.63 3.54 -12.38
N SER A 185 -1.29 3.68 -13.53
CA SER A 185 -1.95 4.92 -13.96
C SER A 185 -3.32 5.17 -13.32
N ASP A 186 -3.92 4.16 -12.70
CA ASP A 186 -5.21 4.31 -12.03
C ASP A 186 -5.07 5.00 -10.67
N TYR A 187 -6.13 5.72 -10.27
CA TYR A 187 -6.18 6.39 -8.97
C TYR A 187 -7.61 6.38 -8.39
N PRO A 188 -7.79 6.08 -7.09
CA PRO A 188 -9.11 6.06 -6.48
C PRO A 188 -9.73 7.46 -6.45
N LEU A 189 -11.01 7.55 -6.82
CA LEU A 189 -11.82 8.78 -6.72
C LEU A 189 -12.66 8.85 -5.44
N VAL A 190 -12.73 7.75 -4.70
CA VAL A 190 -13.45 7.61 -3.43
C VAL A 190 -12.51 7.05 -2.37
N THR A 191 -12.79 7.33 -1.10
CA THR A 191 -12.01 6.76 0.00
C THR A 191 -12.30 5.26 0.14
N GLN A 192 -11.39 4.53 0.79
CA GLN A 192 -11.60 3.11 1.09
C GLN A 192 -12.81 2.90 2.01
N ASP A 193 -13.02 3.81 2.98
CA ASP A 193 -14.15 3.72 3.91
C ASP A 193 -15.48 3.90 3.17
N ASP A 194 -15.57 4.87 2.26
CA ASP A 194 -16.77 5.08 1.44
C ASP A 194 -17.04 3.90 0.52
N LEU A 195 -15.99 3.32 -0.09
CA LEU A 195 -16.11 2.16 -0.95
C LEU A 195 -16.59 0.93 -0.17
N LEU A 196 -15.99 0.67 0.99
CA LEU A 196 -16.38 -0.42 1.90
C LEU A 196 -17.82 -0.25 2.39
N HIS A 197 -18.22 0.97 2.73
CA HIS A 197 -19.58 1.30 3.13
C HIS A 197 -20.56 1.04 1.97
N ALA A 198 -20.30 1.56 0.77
CA ALA A 198 -21.18 1.37 -0.38
C ALA A 198 -21.35 -0.11 -0.74
N PHE A 199 -20.25 -0.87 -0.78
CA PHE A 199 -20.30 -2.29 -1.10
C PHE A 199 -20.86 -3.15 0.04
N SER A 200 -21.01 -2.64 1.27
CA SER A 200 -21.67 -3.39 2.35
C SER A 200 -23.15 -3.69 2.07
N TYR A 201 -23.79 -2.88 1.21
CA TYR A 201 -25.20 -3.06 0.80
C TYR A 201 -25.36 -3.91 -0.47
N LEU A 202 -24.27 -4.35 -1.10
CA LEU A 202 -24.30 -5.12 -2.34
C LEU A 202 -24.19 -6.63 -2.06
N PRO A 203 -24.97 -7.47 -2.75
CA PRO A 203 -24.80 -8.92 -2.72
C PRO A 203 -23.39 -9.34 -3.16
N ARG A 204 -22.76 -10.23 -2.39
CA ARG A 204 -21.36 -10.67 -2.59
C ARG A 204 -21.16 -11.52 -3.86
N ASP A 205 -22.24 -12.06 -4.43
CA ASP A 205 -22.24 -12.90 -5.63
C ASP A 205 -22.27 -12.10 -6.94
N LEU A 206 -22.24 -10.76 -6.87
CA LEU A 206 -22.19 -9.90 -8.05
C LEU A 206 -20.77 -9.68 -8.58
N ASN A 207 -20.67 -9.62 -9.90
CA ASN A 207 -19.46 -9.21 -10.62
C ASN A 207 -19.71 -7.92 -11.41
N PHE A 208 -18.76 -6.99 -11.34
CA PHE A 208 -18.86 -5.68 -12.01
C PHE A 208 -17.90 -5.67 -13.21
N LEU A 209 -18.45 -5.85 -14.41
CA LEU A 209 -17.70 -5.93 -15.65
C LEU A 209 -18.42 -5.12 -16.72
N ASP A 210 -17.71 -4.18 -17.36
CA ASP A 210 -18.20 -3.58 -18.59
C ASP A 210 -18.17 -4.62 -19.70
N HIS A 211 -19.31 -4.88 -20.34
CA HIS A 211 -19.40 -5.88 -21.39
C HIS A 211 -20.56 -5.59 -22.33
N THR A 212 -20.37 -5.94 -23.60
CA THR A 212 -21.42 -5.96 -24.61
C THR A 212 -21.28 -7.19 -25.50
N SER A 213 -22.42 -7.74 -25.89
CA SER A 213 -22.48 -8.83 -26.88
C SER A 213 -22.52 -8.32 -28.32
N ASN A 214 -22.56 -7.00 -28.52
CA ASN A 214 -22.47 -6.40 -29.85
C ASN A 214 -21.00 -6.26 -30.26
N ILE A 215 -20.48 -7.31 -30.90
CA ILE A 215 -19.06 -7.39 -31.26
C ILE A 215 -18.78 -6.63 -32.56
N GLY A 216 -19.71 -6.64 -33.53
CA GLY A 216 -19.57 -5.97 -34.83
C GLY A 216 -18.23 -6.26 -35.51
N TRP A 217 -17.54 -5.20 -35.94
CA TRP A 217 -16.23 -5.30 -36.62
C TRP A 217 -15.13 -5.96 -35.77
N LYS A 218 -15.26 -5.95 -34.43
CA LYS A 218 -14.25 -6.53 -33.52
C LYS A 218 -14.15 -8.05 -33.68
N GLU A 219 -15.16 -8.72 -34.21
CA GLU A 219 -15.11 -10.17 -34.43
C GLU A 219 -13.99 -10.49 -35.43
N TYR A 220 -13.94 -9.76 -36.54
CA TYR A 220 -12.94 -9.95 -37.58
C TYR A 220 -11.55 -9.49 -37.14
N GLN A 221 -11.46 -8.47 -36.28
CA GLN A 221 -10.18 -7.90 -35.85
C GLN A 221 -9.61 -8.50 -34.56
N ARG A 222 -10.42 -9.18 -33.73
CA ARG A 222 -9.99 -9.67 -32.40
C ARG A 222 -10.34 -11.13 -32.13
N ALA A 223 -11.43 -11.66 -32.69
CA ALA A 223 -11.82 -13.05 -32.45
C ALA A 223 -11.18 -14.04 -33.43
N LYS A 224 -11.13 -13.67 -34.71
CA LYS A 224 -10.60 -14.51 -35.80
C LYS A 224 -9.08 -14.53 -35.96
N PRO A 225 -8.33 -13.45 -35.66
CA PRO A 225 -6.88 -13.49 -35.80
C PRO A 225 -6.22 -14.46 -34.83
N ILE A 226 -5.05 -14.97 -35.23
CA ILE A 226 -4.16 -15.76 -34.39
C ILE A 226 -2.96 -14.87 -34.07
N ILE A 227 -2.66 -14.74 -32.78
CA ILE A 227 -1.51 -13.96 -32.29
C ILE A 227 -0.52 -14.87 -31.57
N ILE A 228 0.76 -14.54 -31.69
CA ILE A 228 1.84 -15.15 -30.92
C ILE A 228 2.39 -14.07 -30.00
N ASP A 229 2.47 -14.37 -28.71
CA ASP A 229 3.04 -13.49 -27.70
C ASP A 229 4.43 -13.98 -27.30
N PRO A 230 5.49 -13.26 -27.72
CA PRO A 230 6.86 -13.63 -27.37
C PRO A 230 7.10 -13.64 -25.87
N GLY A 231 6.34 -12.85 -25.10
CA GLY A 231 6.48 -12.76 -23.66
C GLY A 231 6.19 -14.07 -22.91
N LEU A 232 5.60 -15.07 -23.58
CA LEU A 232 5.39 -16.40 -23.01
C LEU A 232 6.64 -17.29 -23.01
N TYR A 233 7.61 -17.04 -23.89
CA TYR A 233 8.79 -17.92 -24.06
C TYR A 233 10.13 -17.18 -24.19
N MET A 234 10.12 -15.86 -24.35
CA MET A 234 11.32 -15.02 -24.43
C MET A 234 11.53 -14.23 -23.14
N THR A 235 12.79 -13.82 -22.89
CA THR A 235 13.16 -12.98 -21.74
C THR A 235 13.20 -11.49 -22.06
N LYS A 236 13.18 -11.13 -23.35
CA LYS A 236 13.13 -9.74 -23.83
C LYS A 236 11.73 -9.42 -24.33
N LYS A 237 11.23 -8.24 -23.99
CA LYS A 237 9.94 -7.76 -24.48
C LYS A 237 9.97 -7.55 -25.99
N ALA A 238 8.91 -7.99 -26.64
CA ALA A 238 8.64 -7.74 -28.04
C ALA A 238 7.13 -7.66 -28.24
N ASP A 239 6.69 -6.94 -29.26
CA ASP A 239 5.29 -6.85 -29.61
C ASP A 239 4.71 -8.19 -30.04
N VAL A 240 3.38 -8.31 -29.93
CA VAL A 240 2.66 -9.49 -30.43
C VAL A 240 2.82 -9.63 -31.96
N PHE A 241 3.07 -10.86 -32.40
CA PHE A 241 3.11 -11.19 -33.81
C PHE A 241 1.74 -11.62 -34.30
N TRP A 242 1.31 -11.06 -35.43
CA TRP A 242 0.07 -11.44 -36.09
C TRP A 242 0.38 -12.48 -37.16
N VAL A 243 -0.28 -13.62 -37.07
CA VAL A 243 -0.18 -14.68 -38.07
C VAL A 243 -1.15 -14.38 -39.21
N THR A 244 -0.75 -14.69 -40.45
CA THR A 244 -1.58 -14.42 -41.64
C THR A 244 -2.85 -15.28 -41.67
N GLN A 245 -2.76 -16.50 -41.14
CA GLN A 245 -3.89 -17.41 -40.97
C GLN A 245 -4.87 -16.92 -39.91
N ARG A 246 -6.15 -17.23 -40.11
CA ARG A 246 -7.25 -16.91 -39.21
C ARG A 246 -7.99 -18.17 -38.82
N ARG A 247 -8.57 -18.16 -37.63
CA ARG A 247 -9.44 -19.23 -37.12
C ARG A 247 -10.92 -18.85 -37.27
N SER A 248 -11.79 -19.86 -37.23
CA SER A 248 -13.23 -19.67 -37.04
C SER A 248 -13.54 -19.13 -35.64
N VAL A 249 -14.70 -18.48 -35.52
CA VAL A 249 -15.19 -18.03 -34.21
C VAL A 249 -15.66 -19.25 -33.40
N PRO A 250 -15.33 -19.35 -32.10
CA PRO A 250 -15.83 -20.42 -31.26
C PRO A 250 -17.36 -20.46 -31.26
N THR A 251 -17.94 -21.65 -31.37
CA THR A 251 -19.40 -21.86 -31.37
C THR A 251 -19.93 -22.37 -30.02
N ALA A 252 -19.06 -22.84 -29.14
CA ALA A 252 -19.43 -23.39 -27.83
C ALA A 252 -19.87 -22.32 -26.81
N PHE A 253 -19.55 -21.05 -27.06
CA PHE A 253 -19.87 -19.93 -26.17
C PHE A 253 -20.03 -18.63 -26.95
N LYS A 254 -20.77 -17.69 -26.37
CA LYS A 254 -20.94 -16.34 -26.91
C LYS A 254 -19.75 -15.48 -26.51
N LEU A 255 -19.19 -14.75 -27.46
CA LEU A 255 -18.16 -13.75 -27.20
C LEU A 255 -18.78 -12.44 -26.72
N PHE A 256 -18.11 -11.80 -25.78
CA PHE A 256 -18.41 -10.46 -25.31
C PHE A 256 -17.15 -9.60 -25.43
N THR A 257 -17.33 -8.29 -25.58
CA THR A 257 -16.23 -7.31 -25.56
C THR A 257 -16.53 -6.28 -24.49
N GLY A 258 -15.48 -5.82 -23.82
CA GLY A 258 -15.58 -4.81 -22.78
C GLY A 258 -14.25 -4.09 -22.58
N ALA A 259 -14.22 -3.21 -21.59
CA ALA A 259 -12.98 -2.63 -21.08
C ALA A 259 -12.13 -3.69 -20.35
N ILE A 260 -10.81 -3.50 -20.43
CA ILE A 260 -9.86 -4.09 -19.50
C ILE A 260 -9.40 -2.90 -18.66
N LEU A 261 -9.59 -2.94 -17.35
CA LEU A 261 -8.97 -2.00 -16.41
C LEU A 261 -7.47 -2.29 -16.31
#